data_AF-A0A414BRL1-F1
#
_entry.id   AF-A0A414BRL1-F1
#
_cell.length_a   1.000
_cell.length_b   1.000
_cell.length_c   1.000
_cell.angle_alpha   90.00
_cell.angle_beta   90.00
_cell.angle_gamma   90.00
#
_symmetry.space_group_name_H-M   'P 1'
#
loop_
_entity.id
_entity.type
_entity.pdbx_description
1 polymer ?
#
loop_
_entity_poly.entity_id
_entity_poly.type
_entity_poly.pdbx_seq_one_letter_code
_entity_poly.pdbx_strand_id
1 'polypeptide(L)'
;MKRILLSNKNCINVLLGLIVSLFVACTSKEKQRLLQIENVLEESPDIAWAMLSQDENRLSKYSKSDRMKYLLLRTEAMNNLNSATL
;
A
#
# COMPACT_ATOMS: atom_id res chain seq x y z
N MET A 1 5.55 -15.40 45.05
CA MET A 1 4.88 -15.78 43.78
C MET A 1 4.19 -14.64 43.01
N LYS A 2 3.88 -13.46 43.59
CA LYS A 2 3.21 -12.35 42.85
C LYS A 2 4.07 -11.65 41.77
N ARG A 3 5.40 -11.63 41.91
CA ARG A 3 6.32 -10.95 40.96
C ARG A 3 6.43 -11.64 39.60
N ILE A 4 6.33 -12.97 39.56
CA ILE A 4 6.42 -13.78 38.32
C ILE A 4 5.18 -13.54 37.44
N LEU A 5 4.01 -13.38 38.07
CA LEU A 5 2.75 -13.07 37.38
C LEU A 5 2.73 -11.66 36.75
N LEU A 6 3.35 -10.66 37.41
CA LEU A 6 3.48 -9.31 36.84
C LEU A 6 4.44 -9.27 35.64
N SER A 7 5.56 -9.99 35.72
CA SER A 7 6.54 -10.07 34.63
C SER A 7 5.92 -10.69 33.36
N ASN A 8 5.05 -11.69 33.53
CA ASN A 8 4.40 -12.37 32.41
C ASN A 8 3.38 -11.46 31.69
N LYS A 9 2.61 -10.65 32.44
CA LYS A 9 1.68 -9.67 31.86
C LYS A 9 2.40 -8.57 31.06
N ASN A 10 3.54 -8.09 31.54
CA ASN A 10 4.34 -7.10 30.81
C ASN A 10 4.94 -7.69 29.52
N CYS A 11 5.45 -8.92 29.55
CA CYS A 11 5.94 -9.58 28.33
C CYS A 11 4.84 -9.75 27.28
N ILE A 12 3.62 -10.13 27.69
CA ILE A 12 2.49 -10.28 26.77
C ILE A 12 2.12 -8.94 26.12
N ASN A 13 2.08 -7.85 26.89
CA ASN A 13 1.81 -6.51 26.34
C ASN A 13 2.88 -6.03 25.36
N VAL A 14 4.16 -6.32 25.63
CA VAL A 14 5.26 -6.00 24.71
C VAL A 14 5.16 -6.83 23.43
N LEU A 15 4.85 -8.13 23.54
CA LEU A 15 4.66 -9.00 22.38
C LEU A 15 3.48 -8.54 21.52
N LEU A 16 2.37 -8.16 22.15
CA LEU A 16 1.18 -7.65 21.46
C LEU A 16 1.49 -6.34 20.72
N GLY A 17 2.24 -5.44 21.36
CA GLY A 17 2.71 -4.20 20.72
C GLY A 17 3.57 -4.46 19.48
N LEU A 18 4.54 -5.38 19.58
CA LEU A 18 5.39 -5.78 18.45
C LEU A 18 4.59 -6.38 17.29
N ILE A 19 3.60 -7.22 17.57
CA ILE A 19 2.74 -7.84 16.56
C ILE A 19 1.93 -6.76 15.82
N VAL A 20 1.33 -5.81 16.54
CA VAL A 20 0.58 -4.71 15.92
C VAL A 20 1.48 -3.84 15.02
N SER A 21 2.70 -3.54 15.47
CA SER A 21 3.69 -2.79 14.66
C SER A 21 4.06 -3.52 13.36
N LEU A 22 4.21 -4.84 13.43
CA LEU A 22 4.49 -5.70 12.26
C LEU A 22 3.34 -5.70 11.24
N PHE A 23 2.09 -5.73 11.70
CA PHE A 23 0.92 -5.64 10.82
C PHE A 23 0.81 -4.28 10.13
N VAL A 24 1.10 -3.18 10.83
CA VAL A 24 1.11 -1.82 10.25
C VAL A 24 2.24 -1.67 9.22
N ALA A 25 3.41 -2.25 9.46
CA ALA A 25 4.51 -2.23 8.50
C ALA A 25 4.18 -3.05 7.22
N CYS A 26 3.36 -4.09 7.34
CA CYS A 26 2.97 -4.93 6.21
C CYS A 26 1.99 -4.23 5.26
N THR A 27 1.06 -3.42 5.80
CA THR A 27 0.12 -2.62 4.98
C THR A 27 0.78 -1.37 4.38
N SER A 28 1.89 -0.91 4.96
CA SER A 28 2.62 0.28 4.51
C SER A 28 3.19 0.16 3.08
N LYS A 29 3.61 -1.04 2.65
CA LYS A 29 4.28 -1.22 1.35
C LYS A 29 3.36 -0.94 0.16
N GLU A 30 2.15 -1.48 0.19
CA GLU A 30 1.18 -1.33 -0.91
C GLU A 30 0.67 0.12 -0.97
N LYS A 31 0.40 0.73 0.20
CA LYS A 31 -0.02 2.14 0.27
C LYS A 31 1.07 3.11 -0.21
N GLN A 32 2.33 2.88 0.17
CA GLN A 32 3.46 3.69 -0.27
C GLN A 32 3.68 3.57 -1.78
N ARG A 33 3.43 2.40 -2.36
CA ARG A 33 3.53 2.21 -3.80
C ARG A 33 2.46 2.97 -4.58
N LEU A 34 1.21 2.96 -4.11
CA LEU A 34 0.16 3.76 -4.74
C LEU A 34 0.47 5.27 -4.69
N LEU A 35 1.06 5.73 -3.58
CA LEU A 35 1.52 7.12 -3.46
C LEU A 35 2.66 7.43 -4.45
N GLN A 36 3.60 6.50 -4.64
CA GLN A 36 4.66 6.66 -5.64
C GLN A 36 4.09 6.74 -7.06
N ILE A 37 3.13 5.89 -7.39
CA ILE A 37 2.51 5.88 -8.72
C ILE A 37 1.73 7.18 -8.95
N GLU A 38 1.02 7.68 -7.94
CA GLU A 38 0.32 8.96 -7.99
C GLU A 38 1.27 10.13 -8.29
N ASN A 39 2.42 10.20 -7.60
CA ASN A 39 3.41 11.23 -7.88
C ASN A 39 4.01 11.11 -9.30
N VAL A 40 4.29 9.88 -9.76
CA VAL A 40 4.84 9.64 -11.10
C VAL A 40 3.81 9.96 -12.19
N LEU A 41 2.51 9.80 -11.91
CA LEU A 41 1.45 10.06 -12.88
C LEU A 41 1.40 11.53 -13.32
N GLU A 42 1.69 12.46 -12.41
CA GLU A 42 1.75 13.90 -12.72
C GLU A 42 2.92 14.23 -13.66
N GLU A 43 4.05 13.54 -13.52
CA GLU A 43 5.28 13.82 -14.29
C GLU A 43 5.37 13.01 -15.59
N SER A 44 5.01 11.73 -15.55
CA SER A 44 5.22 10.76 -16.64
C SER A 44 4.10 9.69 -16.64
N PRO A 45 2.97 9.98 -17.33
CA PRO A 45 1.81 9.08 -17.37
C PRO A 45 2.08 7.70 -17.98
N ASP A 46 3.03 7.61 -18.90
CA ASP A 46 3.51 6.38 -19.53
C ASP A 46 4.22 5.45 -18.54
N ILE A 47 5.07 6.00 -17.68
CA ILE A 47 5.76 5.25 -16.62
C ILE A 47 4.74 4.80 -15.58
N ALA A 48 3.82 5.68 -15.17
CA ALA A 48 2.74 5.33 -14.24
C ALA A 48 1.86 4.20 -14.79
N TRP A 49 1.51 4.25 -16.08
CA TRP A 49 0.77 3.19 -16.76
C TRP A 49 1.52 1.86 -16.81
N ALA A 50 2.83 1.89 -17.09
CA ALA A 50 3.66 0.68 -17.07
C ALA A 50 3.74 0.05 -15.68
N MET A 51 3.91 0.87 -14.63
CA MET A 51 3.91 0.42 -13.24
C MET A 51 2.58 -0.25 -12.84
N LEU A 52 1.45 0.33 -13.27
CA LEU A 52 0.12 -0.20 -12.99
C LEU A 52 -0.19 -1.45 -13.82
N SER A 53 0.29 -1.53 -15.06
CA SER A 53 0.05 -2.71 -15.91
C SER A 53 0.81 -3.95 -15.43
N GLN A 54 2.01 -3.78 -14.87
CA GLN A 54 2.75 -4.88 -14.23
C GLN A 54 2.11 -5.37 -12.93
N ASP A 55 1.26 -4.54 -12.31
CA ASP A 55 0.67 -4.78 -10.99
C ASP A 55 -0.71 -5.43 -11.00
N GLU A 56 -1.20 -5.84 -12.16
CA GLU A 56 -2.54 -6.42 -12.31
C GLU A 56 -2.73 -7.68 -11.41
N ASN A 57 -1.66 -8.47 -11.25
CA ASN A 57 -1.62 -9.62 -10.35
C ASN A 57 -1.60 -9.26 -8.84
N ARG A 58 -1.39 -8.00 -8.49
CA ARG A 58 -1.35 -7.50 -7.10
C ARG A 58 -2.63 -6.80 -6.67
N LEU A 59 -3.60 -6.62 -7.57
CA LEU A 59 -4.87 -5.95 -7.25
C LEU A 59 -5.58 -6.57 -6.03
N SER A 60 -5.52 -7.91 -5.91
CA SER A 60 -6.10 -8.65 -4.79
C SER A 60 -5.40 -8.40 -3.45
N LYS A 61 -4.15 -7.92 -3.44
CA LYS A 61 -3.37 -7.62 -2.23
C LYS A 61 -3.71 -6.27 -1.61
N TYR A 62 -4.25 -5.34 -2.40
CA TYR A 62 -4.70 -4.05 -1.92
C TYR A 62 -5.97 -4.19 -1.07
N SER A 63 -6.11 -3.30 -0.09
CA SER A 63 -7.36 -3.12 0.66
C SER A 63 -8.47 -2.61 -0.26
N LYS A 64 -9.74 -2.68 0.15
CA LYS A 64 -10.87 -2.23 -0.67
C LYS A 64 -10.73 -0.77 -1.12
N SER A 65 -10.31 0.13 -0.24
CA SER A 65 -10.07 1.54 -0.57
C SER A 65 -8.91 1.72 -1.53
N ASP A 66 -7.82 0.98 -1.31
CA ASP A 66 -6.62 1.08 -2.14
C ASP A 66 -6.84 0.50 -3.55
N ARG A 67 -7.70 -0.52 -3.68
CA ARG A 67 -8.14 -1.04 -5.00
C ARG A 67 -8.88 0.02 -5.80
N MET A 68 -9.76 0.80 -5.17
CA MET A 68 -10.44 1.90 -5.85
C MET A 68 -9.44 2.95 -6.32
N LYS A 69 -8.51 3.36 -5.45
CA LYS A 69 -7.45 4.30 -5.80
C LYS A 69 -6.60 3.79 -6.97
N TYR A 70 -6.19 2.53 -6.94
CA TYR A 70 -5.47 1.89 -8.04
C TYR A 70 -6.22 1.99 -9.38
N LEU A 71 -7.52 1.66 -9.39
CA LEU A 71 -8.33 1.68 -10.62
C LEU A 71 -8.49 3.10 -11.18
N LEU A 72 -8.64 4.09 -10.31
CA LEU A 72 -8.68 5.51 -10.69
C LEU A 72 -7.36 5.96 -11.32
N LEU A 73 -6.23 5.71 -10.66
CA LEU A 73 -4.89 6.04 -11.18
C LEU A 73 -4.64 5.36 -12.54
N ARG A 74 -5.10 4.12 -12.71
CA ARG A 74 -4.96 3.39 -13.98
C ARG A 74 -5.79 4.03 -15.09
N THR A 75 -7.03 4.40 -14.79
CA THR A 75 -7.91 5.06 -15.75
C THR A 75 -7.34 6.43 -16.15
N GLU A 76 -6.83 7.18 -15.18
CA GLU A 76 -6.21 8.49 -15.42
C GLU A 76 -4.93 8.39 -16.25
N ALA A 77 -4.04 7.45 -15.93
CA ALA A 77 -2.84 7.18 -16.72
C ALA A 77 -3.16 6.85 -18.19
N MET A 78 -4.19 6.01 -18.42
CA MET A 78 -4.65 5.68 -19.77
C MET A 78 -5.21 6.90 -20.51
N ASN A 79 -5.99 7.74 -19.83
CA ASN A 79 -6.55 8.95 -20.42
C ASN A 79 -5.47 9.96 -20.80
N ASN A 80 -4.46 10.13 -19.95
CA ASN A 80 -3.34 11.03 -20.20
C ASN A 80 -2.50 10.55 -21.40
N LEU A 81 -2.29 9.23 -21.53
CA LEU A 81 -1.64 8.64 -22.70
C LEU A 81 -2.40 8.91 -24.00
N ASN A 82 -3.73 8.74 -23.98
CA ASN A 82 -4.58 8.96 -25.15
C ASN A 82 -4.72 10.45 -25.50
N SER A 83 -4.63 11.33 -24.50
CA SER A 83 -4.69 12.79 -24.70
C SER A 83 -3.38 13.35 -25.24
N ALA A 84 -2.24 12.72 -24.94
CA ALA A 84 -0.92 13.10 -25.47
C ALA A 84 -0.68 12.68 -26.92
N THR A 85 -1.56 11.86 -27.51
CA THR A 85 -1.46 11.34 -28.89
C THR A 85 -2.34 12.07 -29.91
N LEU A 86 -3.07 13.10 -29.48
CA LEU A 86 -3.88 14.02 -30.31
C LEU A 86 -3.19 15.38 -30.43
#